data_AF-A0A1I7W2N8-F1
#
_entry.id   AF-A0A1I7W2N8-F1
#
_cell.length_a   1.000
_cell.length_b   1.000
_cell.length_c   1.000
_cell.angle_alpha   90.00
_cell.angle_beta   90.00
_cell.angle_gamma   90.00
#
_symmetry.space_group_name_H-M   'P 1'
#
loop_
_entity.id
_entity.type
_entity.pdbx_description
1 polymer ?
#
loop_
_entity_poly.entity_id
_entity_poly.type
_entity_poly.pdbx_seq_one_letter_code
_entity_poly.pdbx_strand_id
1 'polypeptide(L)'
;MLNRHIRLLLCNSSIGLSNRTLPLISCTYHNSSQFYCASKVEEGSSEDNGNVGEAIGYAYNTVEKKKGLYRPKHTLEEQIAYMNSKVYADTYKGMPVYHFYRRNFKGQAIFMPKPRMFCVDKEGKFRVNHACPICRDEYLFFDYRNPALILQFLFNHTDRILPLKKLGLCFDQYTQLRAQLLKAREHGFIKFAVPFQNFDYKNWYPWWDKEDHIYVRREVPVEEIHKQPLVNFPVHNRDYNNDWDQYWLRHNEFVQRSK
;
A
#
# COMPACT_ATOMS: atom_id res chain seq x y z
N MET A 1 -13.81 -51.09 -42.51
CA MET A 1 -12.86 -51.45 -41.43
C MET A 1 -12.04 -50.20 -41.14
N LEU A 2 -11.93 -49.59 -39.97
CA LEU A 2 -12.31 -49.89 -38.60
C LEU A 2 -12.72 -48.56 -37.94
N ASN A 3 -13.88 -48.57 -37.29
CA ASN A 3 -14.36 -47.54 -36.39
C ASN A 3 -14.31 -48.15 -35.00
N ARG A 4 -13.41 -47.74 -34.09
CA ARG A 4 -13.40 -48.22 -32.69
C ARG A 4 -12.78 -47.20 -31.71
N HIS A 5 -13.68 -46.61 -30.90
CA HIS A 5 -13.64 -46.46 -29.45
C HIS A 5 -12.30 -46.23 -28.73
N ILE A 6 -12.18 -45.05 -28.11
CA ILE A 6 -11.36 -44.87 -26.89
C ILE A 6 -12.33 -44.80 -25.70
N ARG A 7 -12.23 -45.80 -24.82
CA ARG A 7 -12.96 -45.92 -23.56
C ARG A 7 -12.38 -44.93 -22.54
N LEU A 8 -13.24 -44.10 -21.96
CA LEU A 8 -13.00 -43.39 -20.72
C LEU A 8 -12.97 -44.40 -19.56
N LEU A 9 -11.86 -44.46 -18.83
CA LEU A 9 -11.78 -45.13 -17.54
C LEU A 9 -12.08 -44.10 -16.44
N LEU A 10 -13.29 -44.21 -15.89
CA LEU A 10 -13.68 -43.59 -14.63
C LEU A 10 -13.13 -44.47 -13.49
N CYS A 11 -12.21 -43.92 -12.69
CA CYS A 11 -11.85 -44.51 -11.40
C CYS A 11 -12.62 -43.74 -10.32
N ASN A 12 -13.59 -44.42 -9.72
CA ASN A 12 -14.35 -43.94 -8.58
C ASN A 12 -13.50 -44.03 -7.32
N SER A 13 -13.29 -42.91 -6.62
CA SER A 13 -12.99 -42.92 -5.20
C SER A 13 -13.97 -42.01 -4.47
N SER A 14 -14.81 -42.67 -3.69
CA SER A 14 -15.85 -42.11 -2.83
C SER A 14 -15.23 -41.48 -1.58
N ILE A 15 -15.38 -40.17 -1.42
CA ILE A 15 -15.22 -39.48 -0.12
C ILE A 15 -16.39 -38.51 0.04
N GLY A 16 -17.17 -38.73 1.10
CA GLY A 16 -18.46 -38.10 1.34
C GLY A 16 -18.39 -36.59 1.54
N LEU A 17 -19.22 -35.88 0.77
CA LEU A 17 -19.49 -34.46 0.95
C LEU A 17 -20.72 -34.30 1.86
N SER A 18 -20.54 -33.62 3.00
CA SER A 18 -21.66 -33.10 3.77
C SER A 18 -22.32 -31.97 2.97
N ASN A 19 -23.62 -32.08 2.74
CA ASN A 19 -24.42 -31.06 2.08
C ASN A 19 -24.40 -29.74 2.86
N ARG A 20 -23.74 -28.72 2.29
CA ARG A 20 -24.04 -27.30 2.54
C ARG A 20 -24.09 -26.58 1.20
N THR A 21 -25.31 -26.41 0.71
CA THR A 21 -25.66 -25.55 -0.41
C THR A 21 -25.39 -24.09 -0.06
N LEU A 22 -24.41 -23.47 -0.73
CA LEU A 22 -24.26 -22.02 -0.78
C LEU A 22 -24.56 -21.58 -2.22
N PRO A 23 -25.48 -20.62 -2.44
CA PRO A 23 -25.84 -20.20 -3.78
C PRO A 23 -24.69 -19.38 -4.38
N LEU A 24 -24.28 -19.76 -5.60
CA LEU A 24 -23.39 -18.96 -6.45
C LEU A 24 -24.16 -17.70 -6.87
N ILE A 25 -23.92 -16.59 -6.16
CA ILE A 25 -24.36 -15.26 -6.58
C ILE A 25 -23.42 -14.82 -7.70
N SER A 26 -23.84 -14.98 -8.94
CA SER A 26 -23.23 -14.36 -10.10
C SER A 26 -23.45 -12.85 -10.05
N CYS A 27 -22.44 -12.07 -9.66
CA CYS A 27 -22.48 -10.61 -9.78
C CYS A 27 -22.18 -10.20 -11.22
N THR A 28 -23.21 -10.17 -12.06
CA THR A 28 -23.19 -9.46 -13.33
C THR A 28 -23.37 -7.96 -13.06
N TYR A 29 -22.30 -7.19 -13.20
CA TYR A 29 -22.38 -5.72 -13.12
C TYR A 29 -22.99 -5.17 -14.42
N HIS A 30 -24.28 -4.83 -14.34
CA HIS A 30 -24.93 -3.98 -15.35
C HIS A 30 -24.45 -2.53 -15.16
N ASN A 31 -23.84 -1.96 -16.20
CA ASN A 31 -23.65 -0.52 -16.34
C ASN A 31 -25.03 0.13 -16.56
N SER A 32 -25.66 0.65 -15.52
CA SER A 32 -26.77 1.58 -15.66
C SER A 32 -26.22 3.01 -15.70
N SER A 33 -25.99 3.49 -16.91
CA SER A 33 -25.94 4.91 -17.21
C SER A 33 -27.37 5.44 -17.24
N GLN A 34 -27.87 5.98 -16.12
CA GLN A 34 -29.05 6.84 -16.13
C GLN A 34 -28.81 8.08 -15.28
N PHE A 35 -29.08 9.19 -15.93
CA PHE A 35 -29.05 10.58 -15.49
C PHE A 35 -29.96 10.87 -14.29
N TYR A 36 -29.80 12.12 -13.81
CA TYR A 36 -30.61 12.96 -12.89
C TYR A 36 -29.90 13.21 -11.55
N CYS A 37 -29.80 14.42 -11.02
CA CYS A 37 -30.37 15.72 -11.40
C CYS A 37 -29.53 16.87 -10.81
N ALA A 38 -29.70 18.06 -11.38
CA ALA A 38 -29.08 19.31 -10.98
C ALA A 38 -29.37 19.69 -9.51
N SER A 39 -28.34 20.00 -8.74
CA SER A 39 -28.47 20.82 -7.53
C SER A 39 -28.23 22.28 -7.92
N LYS A 40 -29.24 23.13 -7.69
CA LYS A 40 -29.16 24.58 -7.82
C LYS A 40 -27.95 25.11 -7.03
N VAL A 41 -27.16 25.96 -7.67
CA VAL A 41 -26.17 26.81 -7.00
C VAL A 41 -26.95 27.95 -6.37
N GLU A 42 -26.98 28.02 -5.04
CA GLU A 42 -27.26 29.28 -4.36
C GLU A 42 -25.94 30.00 -4.13
N GLU A 43 -25.87 31.23 -4.60
CA GLU A 43 -24.78 32.16 -4.32
C GLU A 43 -24.88 32.57 -2.84
N GLY A 44 -24.00 31.98 -2.02
CA GLY A 44 -23.76 32.39 -0.65
C GLY A 44 -22.48 33.21 -0.58
N SER A 45 -22.61 34.53 -0.59
CA SER A 45 -21.58 35.45 -0.11
C SER A 45 -21.50 35.33 1.42
N SER A 46 -20.35 34.90 1.94
CA SER A 46 -19.93 35.23 3.30
C SER A 46 -18.42 35.18 3.40
N GLU A 47 -17.85 36.36 3.52
CA GLU A 47 -16.49 36.61 3.99
C GLU A 47 -16.31 35.91 5.35
N ASP A 48 -15.23 35.12 5.49
CA ASP A 48 -14.61 34.90 6.79
C ASP A 48 -13.09 34.82 6.58
N ASN A 49 -12.46 35.96 6.91
CA ASN A 49 -11.02 36.16 6.94
C ASN A 49 -10.45 35.45 8.15
N GLY A 50 -9.74 34.34 7.94
CA GLY A 50 -9.12 33.65 9.08
C GLY A 50 -8.22 32.46 8.83
N ASN A 51 -7.77 32.14 7.61
CA ASN A 51 -6.57 31.30 7.38
C ASN A 51 -6.13 31.27 5.89
N VAL A 52 -5.80 32.43 5.33
CA VAL A 52 -5.39 32.60 3.91
C VAL A 52 -3.86 32.51 3.71
N GLY A 53 -3.10 32.22 4.77
CA GLY A 53 -1.63 32.24 4.74
C GLY A 53 -0.92 31.09 3.99
N GLU A 54 -1.61 30.03 3.58
CA GLU A 54 -0.94 28.76 3.19
C GLU A 54 -1.31 28.23 1.79
N ALA A 55 -1.96 29.04 0.95
CA ALA A 55 -2.34 28.67 -0.42
C ALA A 55 -1.43 29.25 -1.51
N ILE A 56 -0.34 29.92 -1.14
CA ILE A 56 0.55 30.64 -2.06
C ILE A 56 1.74 29.73 -2.40
N GLY A 57 1.60 28.85 -3.39
CA GLY A 57 2.77 28.14 -3.93
C GLY A 57 2.50 26.90 -4.78
N TYR A 58 1.35 26.25 -4.63
CA TYR A 58 1.05 25.06 -5.45
C TYR A 58 0.48 25.49 -6.81
N ALA A 59 1.19 25.14 -7.88
CA ALA A 59 0.74 25.47 -9.23
C ALA A 59 -0.47 24.62 -9.61
N TYR A 60 -1.56 25.28 -10.02
CA TYR A 60 -2.63 24.60 -10.74
C TYR A 60 -2.08 24.12 -12.10
N ASN A 61 -2.50 22.92 -12.53
CA ASN A 61 -2.09 22.32 -13.79
C ASN A 61 -2.74 23.04 -15.00
N THR A 62 -2.32 24.28 -15.27
CA THR A 62 -2.88 25.11 -16.36
C THR A 62 -2.20 24.85 -17.72
N VAL A 63 -1.18 23.99 -17.76
CA VAL A 63 -0.39 23.76 -18.99
C VAL A 63 -1.15 22.85 -19.97
N GLU A 64 -1.59 23.43 -21.09
CA GLU A 64 -2.35 22.72 -22.14
C GLU A 64 -1.56 21.60 -22.84
N LYS A 65 -0.23 21.74 -22.96
CA LYS A 65 0.65 20.76 -23.63
C LYS A 65 1.88 20.46 -22.78
N LYS A 66 1.90 19.26 -22.22
CA LYS A 66 3.03 18.78 -21.38
C LYS A 66 4.13 18.09 -22.17
N LYS A 67 3.88 17.60 -23.40
CA LYS A 67 4.89 16.86 -24.17
C LYS A 67 6.14 17.70 -24.41
N GLY A 68 7.31 17.14 -24.10
CA GLY A 68 8.61 17.78 -24.24
C GLY A 68 9.06 18.55 -23.00
N LEU A 69 8.14 18.93 -22.09
CA LEU A 69 8.49 19.61 -20.85
C LEU A 69 9.13 18.63 -19.86
N TYR A 70 9.99 19.17 -19.00
CA TYR A 70 10.59 18.45 -17.90
C TYR A 70 9.59 18.29 -16.75
N ARG A 71 9.56 17.12 -16.12
CA ARG A 71 8.81 16.88 -14.89
C ARG A 71 9.68 17.30 -13.70
N PRO A 72 9.28 18.31 -12.91
CA PRO A 72 10.06 18.70 -11.74
C PRO A 72 10.13 17.56 -10.73
N LYS A 73 11.25 17.51 -10.00
CA LYS A 73 11.50 16.51 -8.97
C LYS A 73 11.20 17.13 -7.63
N HIS A 74 10.34 16.49 -6.86
CA HIS A 74 9.92 16.93 -5.53
C HIS A 74 10.48 16.01 -4.45
N THR A 75 10.61 16.55 -3.25
CA THR A 75 11.00 15.79 -2.06
C THR A 75 9.80 15.07 -1.42
N LEU A 76 10.07 14.10 -0.54
CA LEU A 76 9.00 13.39 0.19
C LEU A 76 8.19 14.34 1.09
N GLU A 77 8.88 15.29 1.74
CA GLU A 77 8.26 16.27 2.64
C GLU A 77 7.28 17.16 1.87
N GLU A 78 7.68 17.64 0.69
CA GLU A 78 6.82 18.40 -0.21
C GLU A 78 5.60 17.59 -0.66
N GLN A 79 5.76 16.30 -0.94
CA GLN A 79 4.65 15.44 -1.31
C GLN A 79 3.64 15.31 -0.16
N ILE A 80 4.10 15.08 1.06
CA ILE A 80 3.23 14.93 2.24
C ILE A 80 2.52 16.25 2.51
N ALA A 81 3.24 17.37 2.46
CA ALA A 81 2.68 18.71 2.58
C ALA A 81 1.60 18.96 1.52
N TYR A 82 1.87 18.59 0.26
CA TYR A 82 0.90 18.71 -0.83
C TYR A 82 -0.35 17.87 -0.59
N MET A 83 -0.22 16.60 -0.16
CA MET A 83 -1.39 15.74 0.13
C MET A 83 -2.25 16.26 1.28
N ASN A 84 -1.65 16.97 2.24
CA ASN A 84 -2.37 17.61 3.36
C ASN A 84 -2.94 19.00 3.00
N SER A 85 -2.55 19.55 1.84
CA SER A 85 -2.97 20.90 1.42
C SER A 85 -4.44 20.96 0.99
N LYS A 86 -5.02 22.17 1.09
CA LYS A 86 -6.37 22.48 0.57
C LYS A 86 -6.47 22.21 -0.94
N VAL A 87 -5.39 22.47 -1.68
CA VAL A 87 -5.33 22.26 -3.14
C VAL A 87 -5.52 20.78 -3.50
N TYR A 88 -4.92 19.86 -2.74
CA TYR A 88 -5.14 18.43 -2.96
C TYR A 88 -6.59 18.02 -2.64
N ALA A 89 -7.15 18.53 -1.55
CA ALA A 89 -8.54 18.28 -1.18
C ALA A 89 -9.52 18.76 -2.26
N ASP A 90 -9.32 19.97 -2.80
CA ASP A 90 -10.18 20.57 -3.82
C ASP A 90 -10.06 19.85 -5.18
N THR A 91 -8.84 19.45 -5.56
CA THR A 91 -8.59 18.77 -6.84
C THR A 91 -9.17 17.35 -6.88
N TYR A 92 -9.09 16.61 -5.78
CA TYR A 92 -9.52 15.20 -5.73
C TYR A 92 -10.86 14.96 -5.04
N LYS A 93 -11.38 15.94 -4.30
CA LYS A 93 -12.71 15.90 -3.65
C LYS A 93 -12.92 14.64 -2.79
N GLY A 94 -11.87 14.21 -2.07
CA GLY A 94 -11.88 13.01 -1.24
C GLY A 94 -11.91 11.67 -1.99
N MET A 95 -11.85 11.67 -3.31
CA MET A 95 -11.78 10.45 -4.13
C MET A 95 -10.33 10.05 -4.42
N PRO A 96 -10.05 8.77 -4.74
CA PRO A 96 -8.69 8.33 -5.02
C PRO A 96 -8.15 8.98 -6.31
N VAL A 97 -6.83 9.18 -6.38
CA VAL A 97 -6.17 9.97 -7.43
C VAL A 97 -6.52 9.53 -8.86
N TYR A 98 -6.69 8.23 -9.09
CA TYR A 98 -7.00 7.70 -10.42
C TYR A 98 -8.47 7.87 -10.84
N HIS A 99 -9.37 8.28 -9.94
CA HIS A 99 -10.81 8.29 -10.19
C HIS A 99 -11.21 9.18 -11.37
N PHE A 100 -10.69 10.40 -11.41
CA PHE A 100 -10.98 11.37 -12.48
C PHE A 100 -10.15 11.15 -13.75
N TYR A 101 -9.38 10.06 -13.83
CA TYR A 101 -8.57 9.79 -14.99
C TYR A 101 -9.28 8.85 -15.97
N ARG A 102 -9.43 9.30 -17.22
CA ARG A 102 -9.95 8.48 -18.30
C ARG A 102 -8.96 8.39 -19.44
N ARG A 103 -8.63 7.17 -19.89
CA ARG A 103 -7.69 6.98 -20.98
C ARG A 103 -8.38 7.09 -22.34
N ASN A 104 -7.71 7.75 -23.27
CA ASN A 104 -8.14 7.81 -24.68
C ASN A 104 -7.66 6.56 -25.41
N PHE A 105 -8.60 5.79 -25.95
CA PHE A 105 -8.36 4.64 -26.82
C PHE A 105 -9.58 4.45 -27.74
N LYS A 106 -9.41 3.73 -28.85
CA LYS A 106 -10.50 3.50 -29.81
C LYS A 106 -11.41 2.36 -29.33
N GLY A 107 -12.72 2.52 -29.49
CA GLY A 107 -13.72 1.48 -29.22
C GLY A 107 -14.19 1.41 -27.77
N GLN A 108 -14.89 0.32 -27.44
CA GLN A 108 -15.43 0.07 -26.10
C GLN A 108 -14.34 -0.29 -25.08
N ALA A 109 -14.61 -0.05 -23.79
CA ALA A 109 -13.65 -0.26 -22.70
C ALA A 109 -13.17 -1.72 -22.54
N ILE A 110 -13.98 -2.69 -22.96
CA ILE A 110 -13.61 -4.11 -22.96
C ILE A 110 -12.41 -4.38 -23.88
N PHE A 111 -12.38 -3.74 -25.05
CA PHE A 111 -11.30 -3.84 -26.04
C PHE A 111 -10.14 -2.88 -25.77
N MET A 112 -10.08 -2.30 -24.57
CA MET A 112 -9.00 -1.41 -24.19
C MET A 112 -7.65 -2.16 -24.28
N PRO A 113 -6.69 -1.63 -25.08
CA PRO A 113 -5.38 -2.25 -25.23
C PRO A 113 -4.59 -2.22 -23.92
N LYS A 114 -3.45 -2.91 -23.87
CA LYS A 114 -2.51 -2.75 -22.77
C LYS A 114 -2.10 -1.27 -22.67
N PRO A 115 -1.95 -0.70 -21.46
CA PRO A 115 -1.48 0.68 -21.34
C PRO A 115 -0.07 0.86 -21.89
N ARG A 116 0.35 2.11 -22.05
CA ARG A 116 1.71 2.45 -22.49
C ARG A 116 2.78 2.06 -21.46
N MET A 117 4.00 1.83 -21.95
CA MET A 117 5.14 1.45 -21.11
C MET A 117 5.52 2.53 -20.11
N PHE A 118 5.76 3.76 -20.58
CA PHE A 118 6.14 4.91 -19.76
C PHE A 118 5.50 6.20 -20.30
N CYS A 119 5.23 7.16 -19.40
CA CYS A 119 4.74 8.51 -19.73
C CYS A 119 5.88 9.54 -19.77
N VAL A 120 6.86 9.35 -18.90
CA VAL A 120 8.03 10.20 -18.71
C VAL A 120 9.24 9.39 -19.18
N ASP A 121 10.13 10.02 -19.92
CA ASP A 121 11.36 9.41 -20.41
C ASP A 121 12.41 9.32 -19.30
N LYS A 122 13.49 8.56 -19.52
CA LYS A 122 14.59 8.44 -18.54
C LYS A 122 15.24 9.78 -18.20
N GLU A 123 15.22 10.72 -19.14
CA GLU A 123 15.69 12.09 -18.96
C GLU A 123 14.78 12.93 -18.06
N GLY A 124 13.55 12.50 -17.76
CA GLY A 124 12.57 13.28 -17.00
C GLY A 124 11.62 14.11 -17.85
N LYS A 125 11.66 14.01 -19.18
CA LYS A 125 10.76 14.73 -20.10
C LYS A 125 9.46 13.97 -20.33
N PHE A 126 8.36 14.68 -20.50
CA PHE A 126 7.07 14.08 -20.85
C PHE A 126 7.04 13.66 -22.32
N ARG A 127 6.80 12.38 -22.58
CA ARG A 127 6.60 11.86 -23.94
C ARG A 127 5.18 12.09 -24.47
N VAL A 128 4.22 12.28 -23.56
CA VAL A 128 2.78 12.29 -23.83
C VAL A 128 2.13 13.54 -23.24
N ASN A 129 1.14 14.10 -23.92
CA ASN A 129 0.32 15.18 -23.37
C ASN A 129 -0.62 14.68 -22.25
N HIS A 130 -1.34 13.58 -22.50
CA HIS A 130 -2.26 12.98 -21.54
C HIS A 130 -1.56 11.91 -20.67
N ALA A 131 -0.72 12.38 -19.74
CA ALA A 131 0.07 11.56 -18.82
C ALA A 131 -0.81 10.73 -17.86
N CYS A 132 -0.22 9.82 -17.07
CA CYS A 132 -0.99 8.95 -16.16
C CYS A 132 -1.47 9.75 -14.93
N PRO A 133 -2.42 9.27 -14.10
CA PRO A 133 -2.88 10.04 -12.93
C PRO A 133 -1.75 10.48 -12.00
N ILE A 134 -0.73 9.62 -11.80
CA ILE A 134 0.46 9.96 -11.01
C ILE A 134 1.44 10.83 -11.78
N CYS A 135 1.59 10.59 -13.08
CA CYS A 135 2.59 11.27 -13.90
C CYS A 135 2.19 12.71 -14.22
N ARG A 136 0.87 12.98 -14.31
CA ARG A 136 0.35 14.31 -14.68
C ARG A 136 0.57 15.31 -13.55
N ASP A 137 0.53 14.85 -12.30
CA ASP A 137 0.74 15.65 -11.11
C ASP A 137 2.19 15.47 -10.65
N GLU A 138 2.88 16.58 -10.45
CA GLU A 138 4.32 16.58 -10.19
C GLU A 138 4.67 16.12 -8.77
N TYR A 139 3.92 16.56 -7.78
CA TYR A 139 4.11 16.22 -6.37
C TYR A 139 3.82 14.73 -6.05
N LEU A 140 3.08 14.03 -6.90
CA LEU A 140 2.68 12.65 -6.65
C LEU A 140 3.67 11.66 -7.25
N PHE A 141 4.24 10.81 -6.42
CA PHE A 141 5.15 9.72 -6.81
C PHE A 141 5.11 8.62 -5.75
N PHE A 142 5.38 7.38 -6.14
CA PHE A 142 5.30 6.26 -5.20
C PHE A 142 6.54 6.14 -4.33
N ASP A 143 6.33 6.24 -3.02
CA ASP A 143 7.34 5.97 -2.00
C ASP A 143 6.75 5.18 -0.83
N TYR A 144 7.50 4.19 -0.35
CA TYR A 144 7.10 3.32 0.76
C TYR A 144 6.87 4.06 2.09
N ARG A 145 7.53 5.21 2.29
CA ARG A 145 7.41 6.05 3.49
C ARG A 145 6.06 6.77 3.58
N ASN A 146 5.39 6.97 2.44
CA ASN A 146 4.06 7.57 2.37
C ASN A 146 3.02 6.50 1.99
N PRO A 147 2.56 5.68 2.95
CA PRO A 147 1.58 4.64 2.67
C PRO A 147 0.21 5.22 2.27
N ALA A 148 -0.11 6.47 2.63
CA ALA A 148 -1.41 7.07 2.34
C ALA A 148 -1.70 7.12 0.83
N LEU A 149 -0.69 7.44 0.00
CA LEU A 149 -0.84 7.41 -1.45
C LEU A 149 -0.96 5.98 -1.98
N ILE A 150 -0.13 5.05 -1.50
CA ILE A 150 -0.11 3.65 -1.96
C ILE A 150 -1.46 2.96 -1.68
N LEU A 151 -2.02 3.17 -0.49
CA LEU A 151 -3.29 2.57 -0.05
C LEU A 151 -4.45 2.90 -1.00
N GLN A 152 -4.44 4.06 -1.65
CA GLN A 152 -5.47 4.44 -2.63
C GLN A 152 -5.51 3.49 -3.83
N PHE A 153 -4.38 2.84 -4.19
CA PHE A 153 -4.27 1.97 -5.36
C PHE A 153 -4.52 0.48 -5.05
N LEU A 154 -4.83 0.15 -3.80
CA LEU A 154 -5.15 -1.20 -3.36
C LEU A 154 -6.67 -1.45 -3.39
N PHE A 155 -7.06 -2.71 -3.37
CA PHE A 155 -8.43 -3.07 -3.02
C PHE A 155 -8.65 -2.79 -1.53
N ASN A 156 -9.82 -2.26 -1.18
CA ASN A 156 -10.19 -1.89 0.19
C ASN A 156 -9.85 -3.02 1.18
N HIS A 157 -9.12 -2.67 2.26
CA HIS A 157 -8.70 -3.58 3.33
C HIS A 157 -7.85 -4.78 2.91
N THR A 158 -7.31 -4.81 1.69
CA THR A 158 -6.42 -5.88 1.24
C THR A 158 -5.08 -5.33 0.78
N ASP A 159 -4.10 -6.22 0.68
CA ASP A 159 -2.76 -5.93 0.22
C ASP A 159 -2.64 -6.03 -1.31
N ARG A 160 -3.74 -6.33 -2.02
CA ARG A 160 -3.75 -6.57 -3.47
C ARG A 160 -3.91 -5.26 -4.25
N ILE A 161 -3.07 -5.08 -5.27
CA ILE A 161 -3.11 -3.90 -6.15
C ILE A 161 -4.28 -4.02 -7.14
N LEU A 162 -4.97 -2.91 -7.40
CA LEU A 162 -6.01 -2.82 -8.40
C LEU A 162 -5.48 -3.13 -9.82
N PRO A 163 -6.29 -3.75 -10.70
CA PRO A 163 -5.86 -4.04 -12.06
C PRO A 163 -5.41 -2.80 -12.82
N LEU A 164 -4.30 -2.91 -13.54
CA LEU A 164 -3.69 -1.81 -14.29
C LEU A 164 -4.65 -1.08 -15.25
N LYS A 165 -5.59 -1.81 -15.89
CA LYS A 165 -6.62 -1.21 -16.76
C LYS A 165 -7.57 -0.28 -16.02
N LYS A 166 -7.88 -0.56 -14.75
CA LYS A 166 -8.74 0.26 -13.88
C LYS A 166 -7.99 1.50 -13.37
N LEU A 167 -6.71 1.35 -13.02
CA LEU A 167 -5.89 2.44 -12.49
C LEU A 167 -5.46 3.46 -13.55
N GLY A 168 -5.37 3.07 -14.83
CA GLY A 168 -4.93 3.98 -15.89
C GLY A 168 -3.45 4.40 -15.82
N LEU A 169 -2.63 3.69 -15.02
CA LEU A 169 -1.19 3.93 -14.90
C LEU A 169 -0.42 3.44 -16.15
N CYS A 170 0.80 3.95 -16.34
CA CYS A 170 1.76 3.30 -17.25
C CYS A 170 2.42 2.10 -16.56
N PHE A 171 2.99 1.18 -17.35
CA PHE A 171 3.64 -0.02 -16.82
C PHE A 171 4.79 0.32 -15.86
N ASP A 172 5.56 1.36 -16.16
CA ASP A 172 6.66 1.82 -15.31
C ASP A 172 6.17 2.21 -13.90
N GLN A 173 5.18 3.09 -13.82
CA GLN A 173 4.59 3.51 -12.53
C GLN A 173 3.90 2.36 -11.80
N TYR A 174 3.30 1.42 -12.52
CA TYR A 174 2.71 0.22 -11.91
C TYR A 174 3.77 -0.74 -11.35
N THR A 175 4.93 -0.82 -12.01
CA THR A 175 6.08 -1.58 -11.51
C THR A 175 6.68 -0.91 -10.29
N GLN A 176 6.79 0.42 -10.29
CA GLN A 176 7.23 1.21 -9.14
C GLN A 176 6.28 1.03 -7.96
N LEU A 177 4.96 1.09 -8.17
CA LEU A 177 3.96 0.81 -7.14
C LEU A 177 4.15 -0.58 -6.51
N ARG A 178 4.39 -1.62 -7.33
CA ARG A 178 4.67 -2.98 -6.84
C ARG A 178 5.93 -3.05 -5.98
N ALA A 179 7.02 -2.43 -6.44
CA ALA A 179 8.29 -2.40 -5.73
C ALA A 179 8.16 -1.66 -4.39
N GLN A 180 7.51 -0.50 -4.39
CA GLN A 180 7.30 0.31 -3.20
C GLN A 180 6.32 -0.35 -2.22
N LEU A 181 5.30 -1.04 -2.71
CA LEU A 181 4.41 -1.84 -1.88
C LEU A 181 5.15 -2.99 -1.19
N LEU A 182 6.01 -3.70 -1.92
CA LEU A 182 6.86 -4.76 -1.34
C LEU A 182 7.75 -4.18 -0.23
N LYS A 183 8.44 -3.09 -0.52
CA LYS A 183 9.29 -2.38 0.44
C LYS A 183 8.51 -1.88 1.67
N ALA A 184 7.30 -1.36 1.46
CA ALA A 184 6.43 -0.92 2.55
C ALA A 184 5.97 -2.08 3.46
N ARG A 185 5.80 -3.29 2.90
CA ARG A 185 5.51 -4.50 3.69
C ARG A 185 6.72 -4.93 4.51
N GLU A 186 7.90 -4.95 3.91
CA GLU A 186 9.16 -5.33 4.58
C GLU A 186 9.49 -4.40 5.76
N HIS A 187 9.27 -3.09 5.59
CA HIS A 187 9.46 -2.12 6.67
C HIS A 187 8.27 -1.99 7.64
N GLY A 188 7.14 -2.67 7.39
CA GLY A 188 5.96 -2.61 8.26
C GLY A 188 5.14 -1.32 8.20
N PHE A 189 5.29 -0.49 7.15
CA PHE A 189 4.48 0.73 6.97
C PHE A 189 3.03 0.44 6.56
N ILE A 190 2.77 -0.73 5.96
CA ILE A 190 1.44 -1.16 5.52
C ILE A 190 1.06 -2.44 6.25
N LYS A 191 -0.18 -2.50 6.73
CA LYS A 191 -0.75 -3.72 7.33
C LYS A 191 -1.08 -4.72 6.23
N PHE A 192 -0.62 -5.95 6.38
CA PHE A 192 -0.94 -7.06 5.47
C PHE A 192 -1.15 -8.35 6.25
N ALA A 193 -1.83 -9.31 5.63
CA ALA A 193 -2.03 -10.63 6.23
C ALA A 193 -0.79 -11.50 6.01
N VAL A 194 -0.14 -11.92 7.10
CA VAL A 194 0.93 -12.92 7.06
C VAL A 194 0.31 -14.30 7.22
N PRO A 195 0.47 -15.22 6.25
CA PRO A 195 -0.02 -16.58 6.42
C PRO A 195 0.83 -17.29 7.48
N PHE A 196 0.17 -17.83 8.50
CA PHE A 196 0.84 -18.69 9.48
C PHE A 196 0.93 -20.12 8.92
N GLN A 197 2.12 -20.71 9.00
CA GLN A 197 2.28 -22.13 8.75
C GLN A 197 2.01 -22.89 10.05
N ASN A 198 1.02 -23.77 10.03
CA ASN A 198 0.78 -24.69 11.13
C ASN A 198 1.64 -25.92 10.92
N PHE A 199 2.56 -26.20 11.84
CA PHE A 199 3.38 -27.41 11.82
C PHE A 199 2.76 -28.48 12.72
N ASP A 200 2.69 -29.71 12.22
CA ASP A 200 2.31 -30.86 13.02
C ASP A 200 3.55 -31.48 13.69
N TYR A 201 3.82 -31.04 14.91
CA TYR A 201 5.03 -31.41 15.66
C TYR A 201 5.11 -32.90 16.02
N LYS A 202 4.01 -33.67 15.89
CA LYS A 202 3.97 -35.11 16.18
C LYS A 202 4.98 -35.91 15.36
N ASN A 203 5.21 -35.52 14.11
CA ASN A 203 6.12 -36.23 13.21
C ASN A 203 7.60 -36.12 13.63
N TRP A 204 7.96 -35.05 14.35
CA TRP A 204 9.35 -34.78 14.76
C TRP A 204 9.63 -35.18 16.20
N TYR A 205 8.60 -35.21 17.04
CA TYR A 205 8.71 -35.53 18.45
C TYR A 205 7.85 -36.76 18.77
N PRO A 206 8.44 -37.98 18.75
CA PRO A 206 7.71 -39.22 19.05
C PRO A 206 7.10 -39.28 20.46
N TRP A 207 7.49 -38.35 21.34
CA TRP A 207 6.93 -38.18 22.69
C TRP A 207 5.81 -37.14 22.76
N TRP A 208 5.45 -36.48 21.67
CA TRP A 208 4.45 -35.41 21.65
C TRP A 208 3.04 -35.89 22.09
N ASP A 209 2.72 -37.15 21.79
CA ASP A 209 1.42 -37.76 22.13
C ASP A 209 1.44 -38.57 23.44
N LYS A 210 2.54 -38.54 24.20
CA LYS A 210 2.66 -39.28 25.47
C LYS A 210 2.07 -38.47 26.63
N GLU A 211 1.61 -39.17 27.67
CA GLU A 211 0.96 -38.58 28.86
C GLU A 211 1.85 -37.57 29.62
N ASP A 212 3.17 -37.68 29.46
CA ASP A 212 4.16 -36.77 30.06
C ASP A 212 4.29 -35.41 29.31
N HIS A 213 3.48 -35.16 28.27
CA HIS A 213 3.57 -33.92 27.50
C HIS A 213 3.15 -32.71 28.35
N ILE A 214 4.13 -31.92 28.78
CA ILE A 214 3.91 -30.61 29.40
C ILE A 214 3.40 -29.65 28.32
N TYR A 215 2.13 -29.23 28.42
CA TYR A 215 1.56 -28.27 27.50
C TYR A 215 2.28 -26.92 27.62
N VAL A 216 3.12 -26.59 26.62
CA VAL A 216 3.74 -25.27 26.52
C VAL A 216 2.64 -24.29 26.09
N ARG A 217 2.08 -23.57 27.07
CA ARG A 217 1.14 -22.48 26.81
C ARG A 217 1.89 -21.40 26.01
N ARG A 218 1.40 -21.02 24.82
CA ARG A 218 2.05 -19.98 24.00
C ARG A 218 2.08 -18.62 24.69
N GLU A 219 1.10 -18.40 25.56
CA GLU A 219 0.99 -17.24 26.43
C GLU A 219 1.46 -17.68 27.81
N VAL A 220 2.77 -17.73 28.01
CA VAL A 220 3.31 -17.70 29.38
C VAL A 220 3.17 -16.24 29.82
N PRO A 221 2.37 -15.92 30.85
CA PRO A 221 2.32 -14.58 31.41
C PRO A 221 3.75 -14.10 31.68
N VAL A 222 4.07 -12.84 31.38
CA VAL A 222 5.43 -12.30 31.55
C VAL A 222 5.93 -12.49 33.00
N GLU A 223 4.99 -12.52 33.94
CA GLU A 223 5.17 -12.76 35.35
C GLU A 223 5.68 -14.19 35.68
N GLU A 224 5.41 -15.18 34.81
CA GLU A 224 5.90 -16.55 34.96
C GLU A 224 7.29 -16.76 34.35
N ILE A 225 7.67 -15.99 33.33
CA ILE A 225 8.98 -16.10 32.65
C ILE A 225 10.13 -15.68 33.59
N HIS A 226 9.88 -14.76 34.52
CA HIS A 226 10.88 -14.25 35.45
C HIS A 226 10.48 -14.42 36.92
N LYS A 227 10.37 -15.67 37.38
CA LYS A 227 10.47 -16.00 38.82
C LYS A 227 11.92 -16.11 39.31
N GLN A 228 12.87 -15.44 38.67
CA GLN A 228 14.18 -15.32 39.28
C GLN A 228 14.06 -14.25 40.37
N PRO A 229 14.43 -14.53 41.64
CA PRO A 229 14.59 -13.45 42.60
C PRO A 229 15.54 -12.43 41.98
N LEU A 230 15.35 -11.15 42.27
CA LEU A 230 16.31 -10.10 41.91
C LEU A 230 17.67 -10.50 42.50
N VAL A 231 18.49 -11.18 41.70
CA VAL A 231 19.88 -11.44 42.03
C VAL A 231 20.56 -10.10 41.86
N ASN A 232 20.81 -9.42 42.99
CA ASN A 232 21.70 -8.27 43.00
C ASN A 232 23.09 -8.77 42.61
N PHE A 233 23.40 -8.72 41.32
CA PHE A 233 24.76 -8.92 40.86
C PHE A 233 25.62 -7.80 41.46
N PRO A 234 26.75 -8.12 42.11
CA PRO A 234 27.68 -7.11 42.55
C PRO A 234 28.23 -6.39 41.31
N VAL A 235 27.69 -5.21 41.03
CA VAL A 235 28.19 -4.34 39.97
C VAL A 235 29.47 -3.70 40.50
N HIS A 236 30.62 -4.15 40.01
CA HIS A 236 31.88 -3.48 40.31
C HIS A 236 31.81 -2.06 39.71
N ASN A 237 31.94 -1.05 40.56
CA ASN A 237 31.73 0.39 40.26
C ASN A 237 30.27 0.71 39.88
N ARG A 238 29.42 0.90 40.89
CA ARG A 238 28.11 1.51 40.68
C ARG A 238 28.34 2.97 40.28
N ASP A 239 28.00 3.30 39.05
CA ASP A 239 28.04 4.66 38.50
C ASP A 239 27.01 5.54 39.23
N TYR A 240 27.36 6.01 40.43
CA TYR A 240 26.56 7.01 41.13
C TYR A 240 26.70 8.35 40.39
N ASN A 241 25.58 9.06 40.19
CA ASN A 241 25.48 10.35 39.50
C ASN A 241 25.73 10.38 37.97
N ASN A 242 25.76 9.23 37.28
CA ASN A 242 25.74 9.25 35.82
C ASN A 242 24.30 9.26 35.31
N ASP A 243 23.91 10.40 34.73
CA ASP A 243 22.68 10.52 33.95
C ASP A 243 22.91 9.89 32.57
N TRP A 244 22.37 8.69 32.37
CA TRP A 244 22.56 7.92 31.12
C TRP A 244 21.88 8.59 29.93
N ASP A 245 20.92 9.47 30.18
CA ASP A 245 20.28 10.30 29.17
C ASP A 245 21.23 11.36 28.59
N GLN A 246 22.44 11.56 29.14
CA GLN A 246 23.44 12.52 28.64
C GLN A 246 24.70 11.86 28.04
N TYR A 247 24.65 10.56 27.70
CA TYR A 247 25.80 9.80 27.19
C TYR A 247 26.54 10.46 26.01
N TRP A 248 25.83 11.18 25.12
CA TRP A 248 26.42 11.82 23.94
C TRP A 248 27.44 12.91 24.27
N LEU A 249 27.34 13.60 25.41
CA LEU A 249 28.31 14.62 25.83
C LEU A 249 29.67 13.97 26.14
N ARG A 250 29.65 12.83 26.82
CA ARG A 250 30.85 12.06 27.16
C ARG A 250 31.47 11.41 25.92
N HIS A 251 30.65 10.91 25.01
CA HIS A 251 31.12 10.36 23.73
C HIS A 251 31.88 11.43 22.94
N ASN A 252 31.35 12.65 22.88
CA ASN A 252 32.02 13.77 22.23
C ASN A 252 33.34 14.17 22.92
N GLU A 253 33.42 14.18 24.26
CA GLU A 253 34.68 14.40 24.97
C GLU A 253 35.74 13.33 24.68
N PHE A 254 35.36 12.05 24.63
CA PHE A 254 36.28 10.96 24.27
C PHE A 254 36.78 11.10 22.83
N VAL A 255 35.88 11.44 21.89
CA VAL A 255 36.25 11.69 20.49
C VAL A 255 37.18 12.90 20.38
N GLN A 256 36.94 13.97 21.12
CA GLN A 256 37.80 15.16 21.15
C GLN A 256 39.18 14.87 21.76
N ARG A 257 39.27 14.08 22.83
CA ARG A 257 40.55 13.65 23.43
C ARG A 257 41.36 12.69 22.57
N SER A 258 40.71 12.00 21.64
CA SER A 258 41.36 11.04 20.73
C SER A 258 41.98 11.67 19.47
N LYS A 259 41.76 12.98 19.26
CA LYS A 259 42.39 13.79 18.21
C LYS A 259 43.56 14.59 18.78
#